data_AF-X1R3T5-F1
#
_entry.id   AF-X1R3T5-F1
#
_cell.length_a   1.000
_cell.length_b   1.000
_cell.length_c   1.000
_cell.angle_alpha   90.00
_cell.angle_beta   90.00
_cell.angle_gamma   90.00
#
_symmetry.space_group_name_H-M   'P 1'
#
loop_
_entity.id
_entity.type
_entity.pdbx_description
1 polymer ?
#
loop_
_entity_poly.entity_id
_entity_poly.type
_entity_poly.pdbx_seq_one_letter_code
_entity_poly.pdbx_strand_id
1 'polypeptide(L)'
;MKKKIFVHEDNEILELERQSYFGGRCECFQIGKLKKGNYYKLDINSMYPYIMKENDYPLKHIKTGTDIDAKVLLKASSIYCYVAKCEIETDIPVYAYRENKKLIFPTGRFTTVLTTGSLLYAIKAGHVKKVLQVACYRKANIFHDFVDYFYNKRLEYRAAKNPAFAYV
;
A
#
# COMPACT_ATOMS: atom_id res chain seq x y z
N MET A 1 16.11 -15.88 -12.16
CA MET A 1 17.18 -15.00 -11.61
C MET A 1 16.63 -14.22 -10.45
N LYS A 2 17.26 -14.31 -9.26
CA LYS A 2 16.93 -13.44 -8.11
C LYS A 2 17.09 -11.98 -8.50
N LYS A 3 16.05 -11.16 -8.29
CA LYS A 3 16.08 -9.73 -8.61
C LYS A 3 16.90 -8.99 -7.56
N LYS A 4 17.80 -8.11 -7.98
CA LYS A 4 18.63 -7.31 -7.05
C LYS A 4 17.80 -6.14 -6.52
N ILE A 5 17.75 -6.01 -5.20
CA ILE A 5 17.17 -4.86 -4.49
C ILE A 5 18.28 -3.81 -4.31
N PHE A 6 17.97 -2.55 -4.61
CA PHE A 6 18.88 -1.42 -4.52
C PHE A 6 18.41 -0.47 -3.41
N VAL A 7 19.37 0.14 -2.73
CA VAL A 7 19.15 1.17 -1.70
C VAL A 7 19.74 2.47 -2.22
N HIS A 8 19.10 3.59 -1.88
CA HIS A 8 19.61 4.94 -2.17
C HIS A 8 19.65 5.78 -0.88
N GLU A 9 20.38 6.88 -0.93
CA GLU A 9 20.62 7.77 0.22
C GLU A 9 20.03 9.18 0.01
N ASP A 10 19.18 9.34 -1.01
CA ASP A 10 18.46 10.58 -1.27
C ASP A 10 17.47 10.90 -0.12
N ASN A 11 17.87 11.80 0.77
CA ASN A 11 17.12 12.14 1.98
C ASN A 11 15.73 12.70 1.71
N GLU A 12 15.56 13.46 0.63
CA GLU A 12 14.25 14.03 0.29
C GLU A 12 13.28 12.93 -0.10
N ILE A 13 13.76 11.95 -0.86
CA ILE A 13 12.95 10.80 -1.29
C ILE A 13 12.72 9.81 -0.16
N LEU A 14 13.72 9.59 0.70
CA LEU A 14 13.55 8.78 1.92
C LEU A 14 12.48 9.39 2.85
N GLU A 15 12.40 10.71 2.95
CA GLU A 15 11.36 11.38 3.72
C GLU A 15 9.98 11.21 3.07
N LEU A 16 9.88 11.37 1.74
CA LEU A 16 8.65 11.11 1.00
C LEU A 16 8.15 9.68 1.18
N GLU A 17 9.06 8.69 1.12
CA GLU A 17 8.75 7.28 1.37
C GLU A 17 8.20 7.07 2.79
N ARG A 18 8.85 7.64 3.81
CA ARG A 18 8.39 7.53 5.22
C ARG A 18 7.02 8.17 5.42
N GLN A 19 6.74 9.29 4.77
CA GLN A 19 5.43 9.94 4.82
C GLN A 19 4.31 9.08 4.23
N SER A 20 4.64 8.18 3.29
CA SER A 20 3.69 7.23 2.70
C SER A 20 3.43 5.98 3.55
N TYR A 21 4.17 5.78 4.64
CA TYR A 21 4.08 4.59 5.48
C TYR A 21 2.96 4.71 6.53
N PHE A 22 1.93 3.87 6.37
CA PHE A 22 0.77 3.81 7.24
C PHE A 22 0.48 2.37 7.69
N GLY A 23 -0.14 2.25 8.87
CA GLY A 23 -0.70 0.98 9.34
C GLY A 23 -2.07 0.67 8.73
N GLY A 24 -2.71 -0.39 9.21
CA GLY A 24 -4.09 -0.71 8.85
C GLY A 24 -5.10 0.31 9.39
N ARG A 25 -6.24 0.43 8.72
CA ARG A 25 -7.39 1.24 9.19
C ARG A 25 -7.98 0.61 10.45
N CYS A 26 -7.95 1.34 11.54
CA CYS A 26 -8.53 0.93 12.82
C CYS A 26 -9.37 2.09 13.37
N GLU A 27 -10.67 2.06 13.11
CA GLU A 27 -11.62 3.04 13.61
C GLU A 27 -13.01 2.43 13.81
N CYS A 28 -13.85 3.11 14.58
CA CYS A 28 -15.24 2.70 14.80
C CYS A 28 -16.11 3.23 13.66
N PHE A 29 -16.63 2.34 12.82
CA PHE A 29 -17.62 2.71 11.79
C PHE A 29 -19.01 3.03 12.35
N GLN A 30 -19.32 2.55 13.55
CA GLN A 30 -20.54 2.88 14.29
C GLN A 30 -20.21 2.95 15.79
N ILE A 31 -20.73 3.98 16.46
CA ILE A 31 -20.57 4.20 17.90
C ILE A 31 -21.94 4.04 18.57
N GLY A 32 -21.99 3.33 19.70
CA GLY A 32 -23.20 3.13 20.50
C GLY A 32 -23.86 1.76 20.26
N LYS A 33 -25.17 1.68 20.54
CA LYS A 33 -25.90 0.41 20.44
C LYS A 33 -26.11 0.02 18.98
N LEU A 34 -25.69 -1.19 18.65
CA LEU A 34 -25.97 -1.80 17.36
C LEU A 34 -27.45 -2.20 17.29
N LYS A 35 -28.06 -2.11 16.10
CA LYS A 35 -29.46 -2.53 15.88
C LYS A 35 -29.60 -4.04 16.10
N LYS A 36 -30.80 -4.53 16.39
CA LYS A 36 -31.02 -5.98 16.47
C LYS A 36 -30.85 -6.60 15.07
N GLY A 37 -29.99 -7.61 14.94
CA GLY A 37 -29.70 -8.28 13.67
C GLY A 37 -28.51 -9.23 13.74
N ASN A 38 -28.18 -9.84 12.61
CA ASN A 38 -27.01 -10.71 12.48
C ASN A 38 -25.75 -9.89 12.19
N TYR A 39 -24.66 -10.26 12.84
CA TYR A 39 -23.34 -9.65 12.67
C TYR A 39 -22.34 -10.71 12.24
N TYR A 40 -21.52 -10.39 11.26
CA TYR A 40 -20.49 -11.29 10.75
C TYR A 40 -19.11 -10.68 10.97
N LYS A 41 -18.19 -11.49 11.49
CA LYS A 41 -16.77 -11.16 11.57
C LYS A 41 -16.03 -11.98 10.52
N LEU A 42 -15.36 -11.28 9.60
CA LEU A 42 -14.56 -11.89 8.54
C LEU A 42 -13.09 -11.56 8.79
N ASP A 43 -12.21 -12.50 8.46
CA ASP A 43 -10.76 -12.36 8.57
C ASP A 43 -10.10 -12.82 7.27
N ILE A 44 -9.12 -12.08 6.78
CA ILE A 44 -8.42 -12.39 5.54
C ILE A 44 -7.25 -13.30 5.88
N ASN A 45 -7.28 -14.52 5.34
CA ASN A 45 -6.20 -15.48 5.52
C ASN A 45 -4.86 -14.91 5.01
N SER A 46 -3.95 -14.59 5.95
CA SER A 46 -2.59 -14.15 5.64
C SER A 46 -2.54 -12.98 4.64
N MET A 47 -3.32 -11.92 4.91
CA MET A 47 -3.45 -10.76 4.03
C MET A 47 -2.12 -10.23 3.48
N TYR A 48 -1.16 -9.88 4.34
CA TYR A 48 0.12 -9.33 3.89
C TYR A 48 0.94 -10.31 3.03
N PRO A 49 1.16 -11.57 3.45
CA PRO A 49 1.78 -12.57 2.59
C PRO A 49 1.08 -12.74 1.24
N TYR A 50 -0.25 -12.79 1.21
CA TYR A 50 -0.98 -12.88 -0.05
C TYR A 50 -0.70 -11.67 -0.96
N ILE A 51 -0.80 -10.45 -0.44
CA ILE A 51 -0.49 -9.24 -1.20
C ILE A 51 0.98 -9.23 -1.66
N MET A 52 1.92 -9.68 -0.82
CA MET A 52 3.33 -9.86 -1.16
C MET A 52 3.56 -10.84 -2.31
N LYS A 53 2.84 -11.96 -2.32
CA LYS A 53 2.95 -12.99 -3.36
C LYS A 53 2.37 -12.53 -4.70
N GLU A 54 1.32 -11.72 -4.68
CA GLU A 54 0.54 -11.39 -5.88
C GLU A 54 0.94 -10.06 -6.56
N ASN A 55 1.82 -9.26 -5.95
CA ASN A 55 2.11 -7.89 -6.44
C ASN A 55 3.60 -7.63 -6.70
N ASP A 56 3.84 -6.61 -7.52
CA ASP A 56 5.17 -6.07 -7.76
C ASP A 56 5.56 -5.03 -6.70
N TYR A 57 6.83 -5.02 -6.31
CA TYR A 57 7.38 -4.14 -5.29
C TYR A 57 8.58 -3.33 -5.82
N PRO A 58 8.88 -2.16 -5.22
CA PRO A 58 10.02 -1.33 -5.62
C PRO A 58 11.36 -2.08 -5.52
N LEU A 59 12.18 -1.95 -6.55
CA LEU A 59 13.53 -2.52 -6.64
C LEU A 59 14.62 -1.46 -6.57
N LYS A 60 14.45 -0.37 -7.33
CA LYS A 60 15.48 0.65 -7.54
C LYS A 60 14.82 1.98 -7.85
N HIS A 61 15.17 3.01 -7.10
CA HIS A 61 14.83 4.39 -7.43
C HIS A 61 15.50 4.79 -8.75
N ILE A 62 14.71 5.33 -9.68
CA ILE A 62 15.16 5.67 -11.04
C ILE A 62 15.18 7.18 -11.26
N LYS A 63 14.11 7.86 -10.84
CA LYS A 63 13.93 9.27 -11.15
C LYS A 63 12.87 9.90 -10.24
N THR A 64 13.02 11.18 -9.99
CA THR A 64 12.05 12.04 -9.31
C THR A 64 11.43 13.05 -10.30
N GLY A 65 10.28 13.60 -9.94
CA GLY A 65 9.64 14.65 -10.73
C GLY A 65 8.65 15.47 -9.91
N THR A 66 8.36 16.68 -10.39
CA THR A 66 7.38 17.61 -9.83
C THR A 66 6.36 17.97 -10.90
N ASP A 67 5.14 18.33 -10.51
CA ASP A 67 4.07 18.77 -11.41
C ASP A 67 3.80 17.82 -12.59
N ILE A 68 3.96 16.51 -12.36
CA ILE A 68 3.76 15.48 -13.39
C ILE A 68 2.26 15.25 -13.63
N ASP A 69 1.85 15.19 -14.89
CA ASP A 69 0.48 14.79 -15.24
C ASP A 69 0.20 13.36 -14.75
N ALA A 70 -0.82 13.22 -13.90
CA ALA A 70 -1.31 11.94 -13.40
C ALA A 70 -1.57 10.90 -14.51
N LYS A 71 -1.99 11.33 -15.71
CA LYS A 71 -2.19 10.42 -16.86
C LYS A 71 -0.89 9.78 -17.34
N VAL A 72 0.23 10.48 -17.22
CA VAL A 72 1.56 9.93 -17.55
C VAL A 72 1.92 8.83 -16.56
N LEU A 73 1.68 9.03 -15.26
CA LEU A 73 1.93 8.02 -14.23
C LEU A 73 1.08 6.77 -14.45
N LEU A 74 -0.21 6.95 -14.79
CA LEU A 74 -1.12 5.85 -15.10
C LEU A 74 -0.65 5.03 -16.32
N LYS A 75 -0.22 5.69 -17.39
CA LYS A 75 0.31 5.00 -18.59
C LYS A 75 1.58 4.21 -18.31
N ALA A 76 2.47 4.76 -17.48
CA ALA A 76 3.75 4.15 -17.16
C ALA A 76 3.69 3.12 -16.01
N SER A 77 2.53 2.94 -15.35
CA SER A 77 2.39 2.10 -14.16
C SER A 77 2.52 0.60 -14.42
N SER A 78 2.48 0.16 -15.68
CA SER A 78 2.79 -1.22 -16.06
C SER A 78 4.28 -1.53 -15.85
N ILE A 79 5.14 -0.53 -15.96
CA ILE A 79 6.61 -0.67 -15.94
C ILE A 79 7.20 -0.18 -14.62
N TYR A 80 6.58 0.81 -14.00
CA TYR A 80 7.09 1.48 -12.80
C TYR A 80 6.09 1.47 -11.65
N CYS A 81 6.60 1.67 -10.45
CA CYS A 81 5.81 1.96 -9.25
C CYS A 81 6.24 3.30 -8.66
N TYR A 82 5.39 3.88 -7.81
CA TYR A 82 5.51 5.26 -7.37
C TYR A 82 5.25 5.44 -5.88
N VAL A 83 5.86 6.49 -5.34
CA VAL A 83 5.44 7.19 -4.13
C VAL A 83 5.24 8.66 -4.54
N ALA A 84 4.05 9.21 -4.34
CA ALA A 84 3.70 10.54 -4.84
C ALA A 84 3.00 11.39 -3.79
N LYS A 85 3.49 12.62 -3.59
CA LYS A 85 2.78 13.66 -2.85
C LYS A 85 1.75 14.28 -3.77
N CYS A 86 0.48 14.19 -3.40
CA CYS A 86 -0.63 14.63 -4.21
C CYS A 86 -1.54 15.55 -3.41
N GLU A 87 -2.07 16.56 -4.08
CA GLU A 87 -3.30 17.22 -3.66
C GLU A 87 -4.47 16.39 -4.19
N ILE A 88 -5.35 15.98 -3.28
CA ILE A 88 -6.51 15.14 -3.57
C ILE A 88 -7.79 15.79 -3.07
N GLU A 89 -8.90 15.44 -3.71
CA GLU A 89 -10.25 15.77 -3.27
C GLU A 89 -11.12 14.53 -3.39
N THR A 90 -11.83 14.19 -2.31
CA THR A 90 -12.72 13.02 -2.30
C THR A 90 -13.88 13.21 -1.32
N ASP A 91 -15.03 12.64 -1.65
CA ASP A 91 -16.23 12.58 -0.81
C ASP A 91 -16.29 11.30 0.05
N ILE A 92 -15.32 10.39 -0.09
CA ILE A 92 -15.26 9.13 0.65
C ILE A 92 -13.98 9.00 1.50
N PRO A 93 -14.07 8.42 2.72
CA PRO A 93 -12.95 8.32 3.65
C PRO A 93 -12.04 7.15 3.26
N VAL A 94 -11.24 7.32 2.21
CA VAL A 94 -10.45 6.23 1.58
C VAL A 94 -8.93 6.42 1.68
N TYR A 95 -8.44 7.65 1.78
CA TYR A 95 -7.00 7.92 1.84
C TYR A 95 -6.53 8.13 3.26
N ALA A 96 -5.48 7.40 3.63
CA ALA A 96 -4.80 7.59 4.89
C ALA A 96 -4.21 9.00 4.98
N TYR A 97 -4.41 9.63 6.14
CA TYR A 97 -3.84 10.92 6.48
C TYR A 97 -3.37 10.89 7.93
N ARG A 98 -2.19 11.47 8.19
CA ARG A 98 -1.62 11.54 9.54
C ARG A 98 -1.80 12.94 10.09
N GLU A 99 -2.65 13.09 11.10
CA GLU A 99 -2.87 14.33 11.82
C GLU A 99 -2.44 14.16 13.27
N ASN A 100 -1.52 14.99 13.77
CA ASN A 100 -1.07 14.94 15.17
C ASN A 100 -0.69 13.52 15.65
N LYS A 101 0.05 12.78 14.81
CA LYS A 101 0.46 11.38 15.01
C LYS A 101 -0.68 10.34 14.98
N LYS A 102 -1.93 10.74 14.73
CA LYS A 102 -3.07 9.83 14.57
C LYS A 102 -3.32 9.55 13.09
N LEU A 103 -3.71 8.31 12.79
CA LEU A 103 -4.17 7.91 11.45
C LEU A 103 -5.67 8.20 11.35
N ILE A 104 -6.05 9.02 10.36
CA ILE A 104 -7.43 9.36 10.03
C ILE A 104 -7.67 9.19 8.52
N PHE A 105 -8.94 9.19 8.11
CA PHE A 105 -9.37 9.05 6.71
C PHE A 105 -10.34 10.19 6.35
N PRO A 106 -9.86 11.43 6.19
CA PRO A 106 -10.71 12.59 5.98
C PRO A 106 -11.32 12.59 4.57
N THR A 107 -12.41 13.33 4.42
CA THR A 107 -13.03 13.73 3.15
C THR A 107 -12.74 15.21 2.88
N GLY A 108 -13.02 15.68 1.67
CA GLY A 108 -12.72 17.03 1.21
C GLY A 108 -11.37 17.10 0.51
N ARG A 109 -10.75 18.29 0.50
CA ARG A 109 -9.50 18.58 -0.20
C ARG A 109 -8.32 18.65 0.76
N PHE A 110 -7.28 17.86 0.50
CA PHE A 110 -6.09 17.80 1.33
C PHE A 110 -4.88 17.26 0.57
N THR A 111 -3.68 17.46 1.13
CA THR A 111 -2.43 16.94 0.58
C THR A 111 -2.00 15.70 1.36
N THR A 112 -1.72 14.60 0.66
CA THR A 112 -1.21 13.37 1.27
C THR A 112 -0.17 12.70 0.36
N VAL A 113 0.50 11.67 0.85
CA VAL A 113 1.46 10.88 0.07
C VAL A 113 0.87 9.49 -0.22
N LEU A 114 0.74 9.18 -1.51
CA LEU A 114 0.12 7.96 -2.01
C LEU A 114 1.17 7.02 -2.60
N THR A 115 1.07 5.74 -2.29
CA THR A 115 1.80 4.68 -2.99
C THR A 115 1.02 4.24 -4.23
N THR A 116 1.69 3.50 -5.13
CA THR A 116 1.15 3.03 -6.42
C THR A 116 -0.33 2.61 -6.39
N GLY A 117 -0.74 1.70 -5.49
CA GLY A 117 -2.11 1.22 -5.45
C GLY A 117 -3.13 2.34 -5.20
N SER A 118 -2.91 3.11 -4.12
CA SER A 118 -3.76 4.25 -3.76
C SER A 118 -3.72 5.38 -4.78
N LEU A 119 -2.56 5.62 -5.39
CA LEU A 119 -2.38 6.64 -6.43
C LEU A 119 -3.17 6.27 -7.69
N LEU A 120 -3.06 5.04 -8.18
CA LEU A 120 -3.78 4.59 -9.36
C LEU A 120 -5.29 4.58 -9.13
N TYR A 121 -5.74 4.21 -7.93
CA TYR A 121 -7.14 4.35 -7.54
C TYR A 121 -7.57 5.82 -7.60
N ALA A 122 -6.80 6.73 -6.99
CA ALA A 122 -7.10 8.16 -6.98
C ALA A 122 -7.16 8.78 -8.37
N ILE A 123 -6.26 8.40 -9.26
CA ILE A 123 -6.25 8.89 -10.64
C ILE A 123 -7.50 8.40 -11.38
N LYS A 124 -7.83 7.10 -11.27
CA LYS A 124 -9.00 6.51 -11.93
C LYS A 124 -10.32 7.07 -11.41
N ALA A 125 -10.39 7.37 -10.12
CA ALA A 125 -11.56 7.98 -9.49
C ALA A 125 -11.65 9.50 -9.71
N GLY A 126 -10.66 10.13 -10.36
CA GLY A 126 -10.64 11.60 -10.55
C GLY A 126 -10.37 12.39 -9.27
N HIS A 127 -9.86 11.73 -8.23
CA HIS A 127 -9.56 12.34 -6.92
C HIS A 127 -8.25 13.14 -6.92
N VAL A 128 -7.30 12.84 -7.80
CA VAL A 128 -6.03 13.60 -7.91
C VAL A 128 -6.28 14.94 -8.59
N LYS A 129 -6.03 16.04 -7.88
CA LYS A 129 -6.07 17.41 -8.43
C LYS A 129 -4.70 17.86 -8.91
N LYS A 130 -3.65 17.48 -8.19
CA LYS A 130 -2.27 17.83 -8.54
C LYS A 130 -1.28 16.80 -8.01
N VAL A 131 -0.28 16.43 -8.82
CA VAL A 131 0.90 15.68 -8.35
C VAL A 131 1.99 16.71 -8.05
N LEU A 132 2.31 16.90 -6.77
CA LEU A 132 3.28 17.89 -6.32
C LEU A 132 4.71 17.35 -6.46
N GLN A 133 4.91 16.10 -6.09
CA GLN A 133 6.21 15.42 -6.12
C GLN A 133 5.98 13.93 -6.33
N VAL A 134 6.85 13.26 -7.08
CA VAL A 134 6.80 11.81 -7.28
C VAL A 134 8.21 11.22 -7.33
N ALA A 135 8.39 10.10 -6.65
CA ALA A 135 9.52 9.20 -6.79
C ALA A 135 9.10 7.97 -7.61
N CYS A 136 9.92 7.58 -8.59
CA CYS A 136 9.64 6.50 -9.54
C CYS A 136 10.67 5.38 -9.40
N TYR A 137 10.19 4.14 -9.37
CA TYR A 137 11.01 2.96 -9.13
C TYR A 137 10.76 1.89 -10.19
N ARG A 138 11.81 1.14 -10.54
CA ARG A 138 11.63 -0.19 -11.15
C ARG A 138 10.93 -1.09 -10.15
N LYS A 139 10.14 -2.04 -10.65
CA LYS A 139 9.39 -2.97 -9.82
C LYS A 139 9.53 -4.41 -10.32
N ALA A 140 9.33 -5.35 -9.42
CA ALA A 140 9.13 -6.76 -9.75
C ALA A 140 8.46 -7.47 -8.56
N ASN A 141 7.85 -8.62 -8.82
CA ASN A 141 7.43 -9.54 -7.78
C ASN A 141 8.67 -10.22 -7.17
N ILE A 142 9.07 -9.73 -6.00
CA ILE A 142 10.28 -10.18 -5.29
C ILE A 142 9.99 -11.10 -4.11
N PHE A 143 8.73 -11.22 -3.70
CA PHE A 143 8.35 -11.99 -2.52
C PHE A 143 7.63 -13.29 -2.84
N HIS A 144 7.25 -13.54 -4.11
CA HIS A 144 6.53 -14.74 -4.52
C HIS A 144 7.15 -16.03 -3.96
N ASP A 145 8.40 -16.33 -4.34
CA ASP A 145 9.06 -17.58 -3.95
C ASP A 145 9.22 -17.70 -2.42
N PHE A 146 9.46 -16.58 -1.73
CA PHE A 146 9.58 -16.55 -0.28
C PHE A 146 8.25 -16.90 0.39
N VAL A 147 7.17 -16.23 -0.02
CA VAL A 147 5.84 -16.46 0.55
C VAL A 147 5.35 -17.87 0.22
N ASP A 148 5.53 -18.31 -1.03
CA ASP A 148 5.08 -19.64 -1.46
C ASP A 148 5.76 -20.74 -0.65
N TYR A 149 7.08 -20.64 -0.45
CA TYR A 149 7.84 -21.57 0.37
C TYR A 149 7.30 -21.66 1.81
N PHE A 150 7.21 -20.52 2.51
CA PHE A 150 6.79 -20.52 3.92
C PHE A 150 5.32 -20.88 4.10
N TYR A 151 4.45 -20.44 3.19
CA TYR A 151 3.03 -20.81 3.23
C TYR A 151 2.83 -22.32 3.05
N ASN A 152 3.55 -22.94 2.12
CA ASN A 152 3.48 -24.39 1.93
C ASN A 152 4.02 -25.15 3.15
N LYS A 153 5.13 -24.70 3.74
CA LYS A 153 5.65 -25.27 5.00
C LYS A 153 4.64 -25.20 6.14
N ARG A 154 3.92 -24.08 6.26
CA ARG A 154 2.83 -23.94 7.24
C ARG A 154 1.74 -24.98 7.06
N LEU A 155 1.33 -25.24 5.82
CA LEU A 155 0.32 -26.24 5.50
C LEU A 155 0.79 -27.65 5.83
N GLU A 156 2.04 -27.99 5.51
CA GLU A 156 2.68 -29.26 5.89
C GLU A 156 2.66 -29.46 7.42
N TYR A 157 3.09 -28.45 8.20
CA TYR A 157 3.12 -28.57 9.66
C TYR A 157 1.73 -28.63 10.29
N ARG A 158 0.74 -27.94 9.70
CA ARG A 158 -0.66 -28.07 10.11
C ARG A 158 -1.19 -29.48 9.87
N ALA A 159 -0.91 -30.06 8.71
CA ALA A 159 -1.29 -31.43 8.39
C ALA A 159 -0.62 -32.45 9.34
N ALA A 160 0.65 -32.21 9.68
CA ALA A 160 1.41 -33.00 10.65
C ALA A 160 1.04 -32.75 12.12
N LYS A 161 0.05 -31.88 12.41
CA LYS A 161 -0.38 -31.49 13.77
C LYS A 161 0.77 -31.00 14.65
N ASN A 162 1.73 -30.27 14.09
CA ASN A 162 2.83 -29.66 14.84
C ASN A 162 2.50 -28.19 15.20
N PRO A 163 2.02 -27.91 16.43
CA PRO A 163 1.51 -26.58 16.78
C PRO A 163 2.61 -25.52 16.86
N ALA A 164 3.86 -25.91 17.15
CA ALA A 164 4.98 -24.98 17.24
C ALA A 164 5.28 -24.27 15.91
N PHE A 165 5.00 -24.94 14.78
CA PHE A 165 5.30 -24.42 13.45
C PHE A 165 4.04 -24.19 12.58
N ALA A 166 2.84 -24.34 13.13
CA ALA A 166 1.57 -24.16 12.41
C ALA A 166 1.25 -22.69 12.01
N TYR A 167 2.11 -21.75 12.42
CA TYR A 167 2.00 -20.30 12.20
C TYR A 167 3.21 -19.69 11.49
N VAL A 168 4.19 -20.52 11.08
CA VAL A 168 5.34 -20.09 10.27
C VAL A 168 4.87 -19.64 8.90
#